data_AF-A0A7J5VNC1-F1
#
_entry.id   AF-A0A7J5VNC1-F1
#
_cell.length_a   1.000
_cell.length_b   1.000
_cell.length_c   1.000
_cell.angle_alpha   90.00
_cell.angle_beta   90.00
_cell.angle_gamma   90.00
#
_symmetry.space_group_name_H-M   'P 1'
#
loop_
_entity.id
_entity.type
_entity.pdbx_description
1 polymer ?
#
loop_
_entity_poly.entity_id
_entity_poly.type
_entity_poly.pdbx_seq_one_letter_code
_entity_poly.pdbx_strand_id
1 'polypeptide(L)'
;MKNLSKLLVIVLMMCYVTISAQKEFSLLSPDKKIEVKVSVGEKIEFSVLKNGKLLITSSTITMNVNANVMLGVNAKVKNTKTNSVNQILQREVSVRTITN
;
A
#
# COMPACT_ATOMS: atom_id res chain seq x y z
N MET A 1 -39.43 14.51 25.75
CA MET A 1 -38.02 14.02 25.82
C MET A 1 -37.86 12.50 25.64
N LYS A 2 -38.86 11.65 25.90
CA LYS A 2 -38.76 10.17 25.78
C LYS A 2 -38.53 9.63 24.36
N ASN A 3 -38.85 10.41 23.33
CA ASN A 3 -38.69 10.03 21.92
C ASN A 3 -37.37 10.53 21.32
N LEU A 4 -36.75 11.54 21.95
CA LEU A 4 -35.45 12.07 21.54
C LEU A 4 -34.32 11.11 21.91
N SER A 5 -34.41 10.48 23.09
CA SER A 5 -33.48 9.42 23.50
C SER A 5 -33.58 8.19 22.61
N LYS A 6 -34.78 7.81 22.16
CA LYS A 6 -34.97 6.69 21.22
C LYS A 6 -34.38 6.98 19.84
N LEU A 7 -34.56 8.21 19.34
CA LEU A 7 -33.96 8.66 18.07
C LEU A 7 -32.43 8.65 18.16
N LEU A 8 -31.88 9.13 19.28
CA LEU A 8 -30.43 9.14 19.53
C LEU A 8 -29.84 7.72 19.52
N VAL A 9 -30.52 6.75 20.15
CA VAL A 9 -30.10 5.34 20.16
C VAL A 9 -30.12 4.72 18.76
N ILE A 10 -31.14 5.05 17.94
CA ILE A 10 -31.25 4.56 16.55
C ILE A 10 -30.13 5.14 15.67
N VAL A 11 -29.78 6.42 15.82
CA VAL A 11 -28.66 7.06 15.12
C VAL A 11 -27.32 6.45 15.54
N LEU A 12 -27.11 6.19 16.83
CA LEU A 12 -25.92 5.51 17.34
C LEU A 12 -25.76 4.07 16.81
N MET A 13 -26.88 3.36 16.58
CA MET A 13 -26.88 2.00 16.02
C MET A 13 -26.58 1.99 14.51
N MET A 14 -26.84 3.08 13.79
CA MET A 14 -26.48 3.19 12.36
C MET A 14 -25.00 3.56 12.14
N CYS A 15 -24.29 4.03 13.17
CA CYS A 15 -22.87 4.36 13.08
C CYS A 15 -21.92 3.14 13.06
N TYR A 16 -22.44 1.91 13.17
CA TYR A 16 -21.65 0.68 12.95
C TYR A 16 -21.39 0.41 11.45
N VAL A 17 -21.19 1.46 10.67
CA VAL A 17 -20.71 1.34 9.29
C VAL A 17 -19.33 0.70 9.40
N THR A 18 -19.22 -0.52 8.88
CA THR A 18 -18.04 -1.35 8.96
C THR A 18 -16.85 -0.61 8.37
N ILE A 19 -15.99 -0.05 9.22
CA ILE A 19 -14.65 0.36 8.84
C ILE A 19 -13.93 -0.94 8.53
N SER A 20 -13.97 -1.37 7.27
CA SER A 20 -13.11 -2.43 6.77
C SER A 20 -11.69 -1.94 6.98
N ALA A 21 -11.02 -2.47 8.01
CA ALA A 21 -9.63 -2.14 8.31
C ALA A 21 -8.75 -2.75 7.22
N GLN A 22 -8.62 -2.05 6.09
CA GLN A 22 -7.67 -2.38 5.05
C GLN A 22 -6.28 -2.34 5.68
N LYS A 23 -5.46 -3.38 5.44
CA LYS A 23 -4.11 -3.41 5.99
C LYS A 23 -3.25 -2.44 5.18
N GLU A 24 -2.92 -1.32 5.81
CA GLU A 24 -2.04 -0.30 5.26
C GLU A 24 -0.59 -0.56 5.68
N PHE A 25 0.33 -0.40 4.72
CA PHE A 25 1.77 -0.47 4.91
C PHE A 25 2.41 0.76 4.29
N SER A 26 3.46 1.27 4.91
CA SER A 26 4.24 2.40 4.36
C SER A 26 5.72 2.03 4.30
N LEU A 27 6.35 2.37 3.18
CA LEU A 27 7.78 2.22 2.96
C LEU A 27 8.38 3.56 2.53
N LEU A 28 9.41 4.00 3.24
CA LEU A 28 10.11 5.26 2.96
C LEU A 28 11.44 4.99 2.25
N SER A 29 11.82 5.88 1.33
CA SER A 29 13.19 5.93 0.81
C SER A 29 14.19 6.27 1.93
N PRO A 30 15.49 5.96 1.75
CA PRO A 30 16.52 6.27 2.76
C PRO A 30 16.57 7.76 3.16
N ASP A 31 16.34 8.66 2.20
CA ASP A 31 16.28 10.10 2.43
C ASP A 31 14.88 10.61 2.86
N LYS A 32 13.91 9.69 3.02
CA LYS A 32 12.52 9.91 3.42
C LYS A 32 11.72 10.82 2.49
N LYS A 33 12.23 11.13 1.30
CA LYS A 33 11.54 11.99 0.34
C LYS A 33 10.51 11.24 -0.48
N ILE A 34 10.61 9.91 -0.60
CA ILE A 34 9.63 9.09 -1.31
C ILE A 34 8.96 8.18 -0.29
N GLU A 35 7.63 8.15 -0.31
CA GLU A 35 6.81 7.23 0.47
C GLU A 35 5.98 6.39 -0.49
N VAL A 36 6.03 5.07 -0.33
CA VAL A 36 5.13 4.14 -1.01
C VAL A 36 4.15 3.61 0.04
N LYS A 37 2.86 3.83 -0.18
CA LYS A 37 1.81 3.24 0.65
C LYS A 37 1.21 2.06 -0.09
N VAL A 38 1.06 0.93 0.60
CA VAL A 38 0.46 -0.30 0.07
C VAL A 38 -0.73 -0.66 0.93
N SER A 39 -1.87 -0.84 0.30
CA SER A 39 -3.11 -1.16 0.97
C SER A 39 -3.63 -2.51 0.51
N VAL A 40 -3.96 -3.40 1.45
CA VAL A 40 -4.41 -4.77 1.17
C VAL A 40 -5.82 -4.99 1.72
N GLY A 41 -6.77 -5.09 0.80
CA GLY A 41 -8.18 -5.42 1.05
C GLY A 41 -8.67 -6.45 0.04
N GLU A 42 -9.79 -6.17 -0.62
CA GLU A 42 -10.26 -6.97 -1.76
C GLU A 42 -9.28 -6.95 -2.93
N LYS A 43 -8.52 -5.86 -3.05
CA LYS A 43 -7.42 -5.67 -4.00
C LYS A 43 -6.17 -5.25 -3.25
N ILE A 44 -5.02 -5.52 -3.85
CA ILE A 44 -3.76 -4.90 -3.44
C ILE A 44 -3.61 -3.61 -4.24
N GLU A 45 -3.46 -2.49 -3.55
CA GLU A 45 -3.28 -1.18 -4.16
C GLU A 45 -2.02 -0.51 -3.62
N PHE A 46 -1.40 0.35 -4.43
CA PHE A 46 -0.30 1.19 -3.97
C PHE A 46 -0.47 2.63 -4.43
N SER A 47 0.10 3.55 -3.66
CA SER A 47 0.27 4.95 -4.03
C SER A 47 1.70 5.39 -3.72
N VAL A 48 2.16 6.42 -4.42
CA VAL A 48 3.50 6.97 -4.24
C VAL A 48 3.42 8.46 -3.99
N LEU A 49 4.10 8.91 -2.94
CA LEU A 49 4.23 10.31 -2.58
C LEU A 49 5.70 10.72 -2.67
N LYS A 50 5.95 11.96 -3.08
CA LYS A 50 7.26 12.60 -2.99
C LYS A 50 7.16 13.89 -2.19
N ASN A 51 7.90 14.01 -1.09
CA ASN A 51 7.83 15.11 -0.14
C ASN A 51 6.38 15.38 0.32
N GLY A 52 5.61 14.32 0.59
CA GLY A 52 4.19 14.41 0.96
C GLY A 52 3.23 14.74 -0.19
N LYS A 53 3.71 15.05 -1.40
CA LYS A 53 2.87 15.28 -2.58
C LYS A 53 2.59 13.96 -3.30
N LEU A 54 1.32 13.66 -3.53
CA LEU A 54 0.91 12.48 -4.30
C LEU A 54 1.46 12.58 -5.74
N LEU A 55 2.22 11.56 -6.14
CA LEU A 55 2.75 11.40 -7.50
C LEU A 55 2.02 10.31 -8.27
N ILE A 56 1.71 9.19 -7.60
CA ILE A 56 0.94 8.09 -8.16
C ILE A 56 -0.26 7.86 -7.25
N THR A 57 -1.46 8.05 -7.80
CA THR A 57 -2.72 7.75 -7.14
C THR A 57 -2.89 6.25 -6.92
N SER A 58 -3.83 5.84 -6.05
CA SER A 58 -4.10 4.43 -5.76
C SER A 58 -4.21 3.61 -7.05
N SER A 59 -3.31 2.65 -7.20
CA SER A 59 -3.19 1.81 -8.40
C SER A 59 -3.16 0.34 -7.98
N THR A 60 -4.01 -0.47 -8.60
CA THR A 60 -4.15 -1.90 -8.28
C THR A 60 -3.00 -2.73 -8.85
N ILE A 61 -2.48 -3.68 -8.05
CA ILE A 61 -1.53 -4.72 -8.48
C ILE A 61 -2.25 -6.06 -8.47
N THR A 62 -2.34 -6.71 -9.63
CA THR A 62 -2.81 -8.09 -9.76
C THR A 62 -2.01 -8.81 -10.84
N MET A 63 -1.97 -10.13 -10.77
CA MET A 63 -1.33 -10.95 -11.80
C MET A 63 -2.23 -12.13 -12.14
N ASN A 64 -2.53 -12.28 -13.42
CA ASN A 64 -3.19 -13.47 -13.94
C ASN A 64 -2.12 -14.50 -14.28
N VAL A 65 -2.16 -15.66 -13.61
CA VAL A 65 -1.20 -16.76 -13.83
C VAL A 65 -1.70 -17.68 -14.94
N ASN A 66 -3.00 -17.95 -14.95
CA ASN A 66 -3.72 -18.67 -16.00
C ASN A 66 -5.23 -18.42 -15.83
N ALA A 67 -6.05 -18.97 -16.74
CA ALA A 67 -7.50 -18.76 -16.77
C ALA A 67 -8.22 -18.91 -15.41
N ASN A 68 -7.68 -19.70 -14.48
CA ASN A 68 -8.33 -20.03 -13.20
C ASN A 68 -7.61 -19.43 -11.98
N VAL A 69 -6.45 -18.80 -12.13
CA VAL A 69 -5.63 -18.35 -11.00
C VAL A 69 -5.26 -16.88 -11.15
N MET A 70 -5.82 -16.05 -10.26
CA MET A 70 -5.54 -14.62 -10.17
C MET A 70 -4.94 -14.27 -8.80
N LEU A 71 -3.74 -13.71 -8.81
CA LEU A 71 -3.05 -13.22 -7.61
C LEU A 71 -3.36 -11.75 -7.37
N GLY A 72 -3.43 -11.36 -6.09
CA GLY A 72 -3.67 -9.97 -5.67
C GLY A 72 -5.15 -9.62 -5.44
N VAL A 73 -6.08 -10.56 -5.65
CA VAL A 73 -7.51 -10.41 -5.33
C VAL A 73 -7.85 -11.20 -4.07
N ASN A 74 -8.56 -10.55 -3.14
CA ASN A 74 -8.91 -11.06 -1.82
C ASN A 74 -7.70 -11.65 -1.07
N ALA A 75 -6.53 -11.04 -1.28
CA ALA A 75 -5.27 -11.50 -0.72
C ALA A 75 -5.25 -11.29 0.80
N LYS A 76 -4.68 -12.26 1.52
CA LYS A 76 -4.48 -12.16 2.97
C LYS A 76 -2.99 -12.05 3.27
N VAL A 77 -2.63 -10.99 3.98
CA VAL A 77 -1.24 -10.79 4.43
C VAL A 77 -0.90 -11.84 5.49
N LYS A 78 -0.01 -12.77 5.15
CA LYS A 78 0.50 -13.81 6.06
C LYS A 78 1.60 -13.31 6.98
N ASN A 79 2.51 -12.49 6.47
CA ASN A 79 3.64 -11.93 7.23
C ASN A 79 4.14 -10.65 6.54
N THR A 80 4.83 -9.79 7.29
CA THR A 80 5.49 -8.59 6.80
C THR A 80 6.90 -8.48 7.37
N LYS A 81 7.88 -8.21 6.52
CA LYS A 81 9.27 -7.97 6.92
C LYS A 81 9.84 -6.81 6.10
N THR A 82 10.47 -5.87 6.77
CA THR A 82 11.15 -4.73 6.15
C THR A 82 12.64 -4.85 6.40
N ASN A 83 13.46 -4.60 5.36
CA ASN A 83 14.91 -4.57 5.47
C ASN A 83 15.44 -3.24 4.90
N SER A 84 16.54 -2.75 5.46
CA SER A 84 17.31 -1.63 4.92
C SER A 84 18.62 -2.16 4.36
N VAL A 85 19.00 -1.74 3.16
CA VAL A 85 20.20 -2.22 2.47
C VAL A 85 21.06 -1.04 2.07
N ASN A 86 22.33 -1.07 2.45
CA ASN A 86 23.36 -0.13 2.03
C ASN A 86 24.62 -0.93 1.68
N GLN A 87 24.79 -1.25 0.41
CA GLN A 87 25.88 -2.08 -0.08
C GLN A 87 26.46 -1.51 -1.37
N ILE A 88 27.77 -1.64 -1.52
CA ILE A 88 28.47 -1.32 -2.77
C ILE A 88 28.51 -2.61 -3.60
N LEU A 89 27.96 -2.56 -4.81
CA LEU A 89 28.06 -3.67 -5.76
C LEU A 89 29.26 -3.46 -6.68
N GLN A 90 30.12 -4.47 -6.80
CA GLN A 90 31.16 -4.47 -7.83
C GLN A 90 30.54 -4.89 -9.16
N ARG A 91 30.68 -4.05 -10.19
CA ARG A 91 30.20 -4.36 -11.53
C ARG A 91 31.24 -5.23 -12.24
N GLU A 92 30.83 -6.40 -12.73
CA GLU A 92 31.73 -7.32 -13.44
C GLU A 92 32.14 -6.84 -14.84
N VAL A 93 31.47 -5.81 -15.39
CA VAL A 93 31.79 -5.27 -16.71
C VAL A 93 32.58 -3.98 -16.59
N SER A 94 33.77 -3.91 -17.20
CA SER A 94 34.55 -2.66 -17.29
C SER A 94 33.83 -1.61 -18.13
N VAL A 95 33.81 -0.34 -17.69
CA VAL A 95 33.39 0.78 -18.56
C VAL A 95 34.46 0.93 -19.63
N ARG A 96 34.11 0.88 -20.92
CA ARG A 96 35.01 1.45 -21.95
C ARG A 96 34.84 2.96 -21.90
N THR A 97 35.79 3.65 -21.27
CA THR A 97 35.88 5.11 -21.36
C THR A 97 36.42 5.45 -22.75
N ILE A 98 35.59 6.10 -23.59
CA ILE A 98 36.07 6.71 -24.83
C ILE A 98 36.63 8.08 -24.43
N THR A 99 37.96 8.20 -24.37
CA THR A 99 38.63 9.50 -24.31
C THR A 99 38.57 10.16 -25.69
N ASN A 100 38.15 11.43 -25.70
CA ASN A 100 38.17 12.34 -26.86
C ASN A 100 39.57 12.91 -27.03
#